data_AF-A0A182GR97-F1
#
_entry.id   AF-A0A182GR97-F1
#
_cell.length_a   1.000
_cell.length_b   1.000
_cell.length_c   1.000
_cell.angle_alpha   90.00
_cell.angle_beta   90.00
_cell.angle_gamma   90.00
#
_symmetry.space_group_name_H-M   'P 1'
#
loop_
_entity.id
_entity.type
_entity.pdbx_description
1 polymer ?
#
loop_
_entity_poly.entity_id
_entity_poly.type
_entity_poly.pdbx_seq_one_letter_code
_entity_poly.pdbx_strand_id
1 'polypeptide(L)'
;MNSSFPYQHADQNGQNALPPPPQHQAHETTDAVNQRFLERPDPPETSHCLSCGGTFQKQTIADVIKHYADQHHTQFHSPCLYCRGKVHRYRDGRGELQYYHDCYRSTKKLDQ
;
A
#
# COMPACT_ATOMS: atom_id res chain seq x y z
N MET A 1 53.38 -10.70 -42.81
CA MET A 1 52.17 -11.39 -42.29
C MET A 1 50.97 -10.61 -42.83
N ASN A 2 50.52 -10.79 -44.07
CA ASN A 2 49.49 -11.74 -44.52
C ASN A 2 48.43 -12.12 -43.47
N SER A 3 47.23 -11.55 -43.57
CA SER A 3 45.93 -12.23 -43.38
C SER A 3 44.82 -11.34 -43.96
N SER A 4 44.47 -11.58 -45.22
CA SER A 4 43.12 -11.33 -45.74
C SER A 4 42.12 -12.24 -45.03
N PHE A 5 40.84 -11.85 -44.91
CA PHE A 5 39.62 -12.65 -45.13
C PHE A 5 38.35 -11.86 -44.73
N PRO A 6 37.19 -12.13 -45.34
CA PRO A 6 36.43 -11.11 -46.04
C PRO A 6 35.02 -10.85 -45.49
N TYR A 7 34.47 -9.68 -45.85
CA TYR A 7 33.05 -9.36 -45.73
C TYR A 7 32.22 -10.32 -46.60
N GLN A 8 31.32 -11.09 -45.99
CA GLN A 8 30.30 -11.87 -46.69
C GLN A 8 29.06 -11.01 -46.94
N HIS A 9 28.72 -10.84 -48.22
CA HIS A 9 27.37 -10.49 -48.65
C HIS A 9 26.55 -11.76 -48.85
N ALA A 10 25.29 -11.75 -48.44
CA ALA A 10 24.26 -12.62 -48.97
C ALA A 10 22.94 -11.83 -49.10
N ASP A 11 22.59 -11.59 -50.35
CA ASP A 11 21.29 -11.16 -50.87
C ASP A 11 20.16 -12.13 -50.49
N GLN A 12 18.94 -11.62 -50.26
CA GLN A 12 17.75 -11.93 -51.08
C GLN A 12 16.43 -11.36 -50.52
N ASN A 13 15.89 -10.39 -51.26
CA ASN A 13 14.53 -10.28 -51.80
C ASN A 13 13.38 -11.10 -51.15
N GLY A 14 12.34 -10.41 -50.67
CA GLY A 14 11.06 -11.01 -50.30
C GLY A 14 10.00 -9.98 -49.92
N GLN A 15 9.09 -9.72 -50.85
CA GLN A 15 7.92 -8.83 -50.74
C GLN A 15 7.04 -9.19 -49.53
N ASN A 16 6.63 -8.21 -48.73
CA ASN A 16 5.39 -8.33 -47.96
C ASN A 16 4.71 -6.98 -47.75
N ALA A 17 3.42 -6.94 -48.06
CA ALA A 17 2.59 -5.75 -48.18
C ALA A 17 2.39 -5.01 -46.85
N LEU A 18 2.41 -3.67 -46.89
CA LEU A 18 1.93 -2.85 -45.78
C LEU A 18 0.41 -3.01 -45.63
N PRO A 19 -0.13 -3.32 -44.44
CA PRO A 19 -1.56 -3.18 -44.19
C PRO A 19 -1.97 -1.69 -44.14
N PRO A 20 -3.19 -1.33 -44.58
CA PRO A 20 -3.66 0.06 -44.54
C PRO A 20 -3.76 0.56 -43.09
N PRO A 21 -3.61 1.89 -42.86
CA PRO A 21 -3.71 2.45 -41.52
C PRO A 21 -5.12 2.23 -40.95
N PRO A 22 -5.24 1.89 -39.65
CA PRO A 22 -6.55 1.80 -39.02
C PRO A 22 -7.23 3.17 -39.03
N GLN A 23 -8.49 3.19 -39.44
CA GLN A 23 -9.35 4.36 -39.39
C GLN A 23 -9.43 4.89 -37.96
N HIS A 24 -9.19 6.19 -37.79
CA HIS A 24 -9.34 6.90 -36.52
C HIS A 24 -10.78 6.75 -36.01
N GLN A 25 -10.99 5.82 -35.08
CA GLN A 25 -12.18 5.84 -34.24
C GLN A 25 -12.07 6.98 -33.23
N ALA A 26 -13.23 7.59 -32.98
CA ALA A 26 -13.40 8.82 -32.23
C ALA A 26 -12.61 8.84 -30.91
N HIS A 27 -11.99 9.99 -30.65
CA HIS A 27 -11.23 10.31 -29.46
C HIS A 27 -12.19 10.41 -28.25
N GLU A 28 -12.56 9.28 -27.66
CA GLU A 28 -13.07 9.25 -26.30
C GLU A 28 -11.88 9.55 -25.39
N THR A 29 -11.91 10.72 -24.76
CA THR A 29 -10.89 11.21 -23.83
C THR A 29 -10.98 10.36 -22.55
N THR A 30 -10.47 9.14 -22.61
CA THR A 30 -10.16 8.34 -21.43
C THR A 30 -8.86 8.90 -20.88
N ASP A 31 -8.96 9.73 -19.83
CA ASP A 31 -7.82 10.14 -19.04
C ASP A 31 -6.95 8.90 -18.79
N ALA A 32 -5.72 8.92 -19.31
CA ALA A 32 -4.81 7.80 -19.29
C ALA A 32 -4.24 7.62 -17.87
N VAL A 33 -5.10 7.28 -16.92
CA VAL A 33 -4.68 6.89 -15.58
C VAL A 33 -4.21 5.44 -15.69
N ASN A 34 -2.91 5.25 -15.59
CA ASN A 34 -2.27 3.94 -15.67
C ASN A 34 -2.95 2.98 -14.67
N GLN A 35 -3.44 1.83 -15.14
CA GLN A 35 -4.19 0.84 -14.31
C GLN A 35 -3.43 0.38 -13.07
N ARG A 36 -2.11 0.62 -13.00
CA ARG A 36 -1.29 0.41 -11.79
C ARG A 36 -1.63 1.33 -10.61
N PHE A 37 -2.30 2.47 -10.85
CA PHE A 37 -2.76 3.40 -9.81
C PHE A 37 -4.18 3.14 -9.34
N LEU A 38 -4.88 2.13 -9.89
CA LEU A 38 -6.03 1.55 -9.20
C LEU A 38 -5.48 0.65 -8.08
N GLU A 39 -4.92 1.28 -7.05
CA GLU A 39 -4.70 0.63 -5.76
C GLU A 39 -6.05 0.08 -5.33
N ARG A 40 -6.22 -1.25 -5.42
CA ARG A 40 -7.35 -1.92 -4.80
C ARG A 40 -7.18 -1.63 -3.31
N PRO A 41 -8.13 -0.93 -2.66
CA PRO A 41 -8.06 -0.79 -1.22
C PRO A 41 -8.01 -2.20 -0.65
N ASP A 42 -6.92 -2.52 0.04
CA ASP A 42 -6.81 -3.79 0.76
C ASP A 42 -8.06 -3.97 1.61
N PRO A 43 -8.62 -5.19 1.66
CA PRO A 43 -9.81 -5.44 2.43
C PRO A 43 -9.57 -4.99 3.88
N PRO A 44 -10.51 -4.26 4.50
CA PRO A 44 -10.32 -3.74 5.84
C PRO A 44 -10.02 -4.87 6.83
N GLU A 45 -8.84 -4.79 7.45
CA GLU A 45 -8.45 -5.75 8.49
C GLU A 45 -9.30 -5.47 9.75
N THR A 46 -10.04 -6.48 10.21
CA THR A 46 -10.78 -6.36 11.48
C THR A 46 -9.80 -6.54 12.64
N SER A 47 -9.72 -5.54 13.51
CA SER A 47 -8.90 -5.54 14.72
C SER A 47 -9.77 -5.68 15.97
N HIS A 48 -9.20 -6.26 17.03
CA HIS A 48 -9.87 -6.49 18.30
C HIS A 48 -9.20 -5.69 19.43
N CYS A 49 -9.92 -4.76 20.03
CA CYS A 49 -9.43 -3.95 21.14
C CYS A 49 -9.45 -4.76 22.44
N LEU A 50 -8.29 -4.89 23.10
CA LEU A 50 -8.20 -5.58 24.39
C LEU A 50 -8.60 -4.68 25.56
N SER A 51 -8.79 -3.38 25.33
CA SER A 51 -9.14 -2.44 26.39
C SER A 51 -10.65 -2.29 26.62
N CYS A 52 -11.48 -2.55 25.61
CA CYS A 52 -12.94 -2.56 25.72
C CYS A 52 -13.57 -3.89 25.27
N GLY A 53 -12.81 -4.79 24.65
CA GLY A 53 -13.32 -6.04 24.07
C GLY A 53 -14.07 -5.87 22.74
N GLY A 54 -14.18 -4.65 22.22
CA GLY A 54 -14.82 -4.35 20.95
C GLY A 54 -13.94 -4.68 19.74
N THR A 55 -14.56 -4.77 18.56
CA THR A 55 -13.85 -4.88 17.28
C THR A 55 -14.01 -3.59 16.46
N PHE A 56 -13.04 -3.30 15.61
CA PHE A 56 -13.06 -2.15 14.71
C PHE A 56 -12.33 -2.47 13.41
N GLN A 57 -12.66 -1.76 12.32
CA GLN A 57 -11.92 -1.89 11.06
C GLN A 57 -10.67 -1.02 11.11
N LYS A 58 -9.52 -1.59 10.77
CA LYS A 58 -8.24 -0.89 10.70
C LYS A 58 -7.78 -0.88 9.25
N GLN A 59 -8.04 0.23 8.55
CA GLN A 59 -7.43 0.51 7.25
C GLN A 59 -6.22 1.45 7.45
N THR A 60 -6.36 2.40 8.37
CA THR A 60 -5.35 3.41 8.66
C THR A 60 -5.14 3.55 10.17
N ILE A 61 -4.08 4.27 10.57
CA ILE A 61 -3.89 4.64 11.98
C ILE A 61 -5.00 5.57 12.49
N ALA A 62 -5.63 6.34 11.62
CA ALA A 62 -6.73 7.24 11.98
C ALA A 62 -7.94 6.46 12.51
N ASP A 63 -8.21 5.27 11.99
CA ASP A 63 -9.29 4.40 12.48
C ASP A 63 -9.02 3.92 13.91
N VAL A 64 -7.75 3.62 14.22
CA VAL A 64 -7.32 3.26 15.58
C VAL A 64 -7.53 4.44 16.51
N ILE A 65 -7.06 5.63 16.12
CA ILE A 65 -7.23 6.86 16.92
C ILE A 65 -8.71 7.14 17.17
N LYS A 66 -9.53 7.07 16.12
CA LYS A 66 -10.97 7.27 16.21
C LYS A 66 -11.62 6.29 17.18
N HIS A 67 -11.27 5.01 17.11
CA HIS A 67 -11.79 4.00 18.04
C HIS A 67 -11.50 4.37 19.50
N TYR A 68 -10.27 4.80 19.81
CA TYR A 68 -9.85 5.19 21.16
C TYR A 68 -10.37 6.58 21.60
N ALA A 69 -10.85 7.40 20.67
CA ALA A 69 -11.50 8.68 20.97
C ALA A 69 -13.01 8.52 21.22
N ASP A 70 -13.68 7.68 20.42
CA ASP A 70 -15.14 7.53 20.42
C ASP A 70 -15.66 6.61 21.54
N GLN A 71 -14.86 5.62 21.95
CA GLN A 71 -15.26 4.63 22.95
C GLN A 71 -14.55 4.85 24.28
N HIS A 72 -15.22 4.45 25.37
CA HIS A 72 -14.60 4.45 26.69
C HIS A 72 -13.84 3.13 26.93
N HIS A 73 -12.53 3.23 27.17
CA HIS A 73 -11.66 2.10 27.43
C HIS A 73 -11.34 1.99 28.92
N THR A 74 -11.81 0.92 29.57
CA THR A 74 -11.66 0.73 31.01
C THR A 74 -10.30 0.15 31.39
N GLN A 75 -9.70 -0.65 30.51
CA GLN A 75 -8.43 -1.33 30.77
C GLN A 75 -7.26 -0.63 30.06
N PHE A 76 -6.27 -0.17 30.84
CA PHE A 76 -4.98 0.28 30.33
C PHE A 76 -3.91 -0.77 30.66
N HIS A 77 -2.96 -0.99 29.76
CA HIS A 77 -1.95 -2.02 29.94
C HIS A 77 -0.73 -1.53 30.72
N SER A 78 -0.20 -0.38 30.30
CA SER A 78 1.01 0.19 30.88
C SER A 78 1.02 1.70 30.70
N PRO A 79 1.77 2.44 31.53
CA PRO A 79 2.04 3.85 31.29
C PRO A 79 3.08 4.01 30.16
N CYS A 80 2.94 5.05 29.35
CA CYS A 80 3.97 5.48 28.42
C CYS A 80 5.19 5.99 29.20
N LEU A 81 6.39 5.53 28.85
CA LEU A 81 7.63 5.92 29.53
C LEU A 81 7.98 7.40 29.35
N TYR A 82 7.46 8.05 28.30
CA TYR A 82 7.77 9.43 27.97
C TYR A 82 6.79 10.44 28.57
N CYS A 83 5.49 10.26 28.31
CA CYS A 83 4.48 11.22 28.75
C CYS A 83 3.64 10.74 29.94
N ARG A 84 3.91 9.52 30.46
CA ARG A 84 3.11 8.86 31.52
C ARG A 84 1.63 8.62 31.15
N GLY A 85 1.24 8.82 29.90
CA GLY A 85 -0.12 8.56 29.41
C GLY A 85 -0.45 7.07 29.31
N LYS A 86 -1.74 6.75 29.09
CA LYS A 86 -2.24 5.37 29.06
C LYS A 86 -1.90 4.70 27.73
N VAL A 87 -1.29 3.52 27.79
CA VAL A 87 -1.06 2.64 26.64
C VAL A 87 -2.10 1.54 26.60
N HIS A 88 -2.72 1.38 25.45
CA HIS A 88 -3.73 0.38 25.14
C HIS A 88 -3.18 -0.69 24.22
N ARG A 89 -3.86 -1.83 24.15
CA ARG A 89 -3.48 -2.96 23.28
C ARG A 89 -4.65 -3.39 22.41
N TYR A 90 -4.33 -3.82 21.21
CA TYR A 90 -5.30 -4.46 20.32
C TYR A 90 -4.62 -5.58 19.54
N ARG A 91 -5.40 -6.55 19.06
CA ARG A 91 -4.95 -7.55 18.08
C ARG A 91 -5.34 -7.07 16.69
N ASP A 92 -4.42 -7.11 15.75
CA ASP A 92 -4.73 -6.82 14.36
C ASP A 92 -5.40 -8.01 13.64
N GLY A 93 -5.69 -7.86 12.35
CA GLY A 93 -6.32 -8.92 11.54
C GLY A 93 -5.46 -10.17 11.36
N ARG A 94 -4.16 -10.11 11.70
CA ARG A 94 -3.22 -11.24 11.66
C ARG A 94 -3.07 -11.89 13.04
N GLY A 95 -3.75 -11.34 14.06
CA GLY A 95 -3.64 -11.79 15.44
C GLY A 95 -2.39 -11.29 16.15
N GLU A 96 -1.60 -10.40 15.53
CA GLU A 96 -0.43 -9.82 16.18
C GLU A 96 -0.84 -8.77 17.21
N LEU A 97 -0.09 -8.72 18.30
CA LEU A 97 -0.35 -7.79 19.38
C LEU A 97 0.25 -6.42 19.04
N GLN A 98 -0.62 -5.42 18.96
CA GLN A 98 -0.26 -4.04 18.68
C GLN A 98 -0.50 -3.16 19.90
N TYR A 99 0.29 -2.11 20.01
CA TYR A 99 0.23 -1.13 21.08
C TYR A 99 -0.21 0.22 20.51
N TYR A 100 -1.20 0.82 21.15
CA TYR A 100 -1.66 2.15 20.80
C TYR A 100 -1.58 3.08 22.01
N HIS A 101 -1.11 4.28 21.77
CA HIS A 101 -1.06 5.34 22.75
C HIS A 101 -1.04 6.67 22.01
N ASP A 102 -1.86 7.61 22.45
CA ASP A 102 -1.87 8.96 21.90
C ASP A 102 -0.81 9.83 22.59
N CYS A 103 0.41 9.85 22.02
CA CYS A 103 1.36 10.91 22.29
C CYS A 103 2.11 11.34 21.04
N TYR A 104 2.68 12.53 21.12
CA TYR A 104 3.48 13.12 20.04
C TYR A 104 4.63 12.20 19.57
N ARG A 105 5.23 11.42 20.48
CA ARG A 105 6.33 10.50 20.13
C ARG A 105 5.86 9.22 19.44
N SER A 106 4.76 8.62 19.90
CA SER A 106 4.20 7.41 19.31
C SER A 106 3.64 7.68 17.90
N THR A 107 2.98 8.82 17.73
CA THR A 107 2.40 9.24 16.43
C THR A 107 3.46 9.57 15.38
N LYS A 108 4.66 10.00 15.80
CA LYS A 108 5.80 10.28 14.90
C LYS A 108 6.75 9.09 14.70
N LYS A 109 6.46 7.90 15.26
CA LYS A 109 7.32 6.70 15.17
C LYS A 109 8.79 6.96 15.54
N LEU A 110 9.05 7.86 16.51
CA LEU A 110 10.42 8.25 16.88
C LEU A 110 11.19 7.17 17.66
N ASP A 111 10.51 6.10 18.06
CA ASP A 111 11.03 4.98 18.84
C ASP A 111 11.19 3.68 17.99
N GLN A 112 11.22 3.79 16.65
CA GLN A 112 11.54 2.66 15.76
C GLN A 112 13.04 2.42 15.63
#